data_AF-A0A6G7X0A0-F1
#
_entry.id   AF-A0A6G7X0A0-F1
#
_cell.length_a   1.000
_cell.length_b   1.000
_cell.length_c   1.000
_cell.angle_alpha   90.00
_cell.angle_beta   90.00
_cell.angle_gamma   90.00
#
_symmetry.space_group_name_H-M   'P 1'
#
loop_
_entity.id
_entity.type
_entity.pdbx_description
1 polymer ?
#
loop_
_entity_poly.entity_id
_entity_poly.type
_entity_poly.pdbx_seq_one_letter_code
_entity_poly.pdbx_strand_id
1 'polypeptide(L)' 'MKHIIFVEGLKTEEDKVRIEEELLNTRLNVFISLATESVTVEGSNDAVYTAKQAIQQAGYRIR' A
#
# COMPACT_ATOMS: atom_id res chain seq x y z
N MET A 1 2.23 7.77 -13.31
CA MET A 1 3.11 8.48 -12.37
C MET A 1 3.33 7.59 -11.16
N LYS A 2 4.47 7.72 -10.47
CA LYS A 2 4.73 6.99 -9.24
C LYS A 2 4.32 7.84 -8.04
N HIS A 3 3.52 7.27 -7.15
CA HIS A 3 3.06 7.90 -5.93
C HIS A 3 3.50 7.06 -4.75
N ILE A 4 4.06 7.71 -3.73
CA ILE A 4 4.51 7.02 -2.51
C ILE A 4 3.49 7.31 -1.42
N ILE A 5 3.02 6.25 -0.75
CA ILE A 5 2.10 6.28 0.37
C ILE A 5 2.86 5.79 1.59
N PHE A 6 2.99 6.61 2.63
CA PHE A 6 3.61 6.18 3.88
C PHE A 6 2.58 5.49 4.76
N VAL A 7 2.93 4.32 5.30
CA VAL A 7 2.03 3.44 6.05
C VAL A 7 2.60 3.23 7.43
N GLU A 8 1.90 3.70 8.44
CA GLU A 8 2.32 3.58 9.84
C GLU A 8 2.20 2.12 10.30
N GLY A 9 3.29 1.58 10.85
CA GLY A 9 3.32 0.23 11.40
C GLY A 9 3.67 -0.88 10.41
N LEU A 10 4.03 -0.53 9.17
CA LEU A 10 4.52 -1.48 8.16
C LEU A 10 5.98 -1.88 8.45
N LYS A 11 6.19 -2.84 9.36
CA LYS A 11 7.53 -3.17 9.89
C LYS A 11 7.95 -4.61 9.70
N THR A 12 6.99 -5.51 9.54
CA THR A 12 7.25 -6.95 9.43
C THR A 12 6.84 -7.47 8.05
N GLU A 13 7.37 -8.62 7.67
CA GLU A 13 6.91 -9.29 6.45
C GLU A 13 5.45 -9.73 6.54
N GLU A 14 4.93 -10.03 7.73
CA GLU A 14 3.50 -10.28 7.95
C GLU A 14 2.65 -9.05 7.59
N ASP A 15 3.12 -7.85 7.92
CA ASP A 15 2.43 -6.61 7.55
C ASP A 15 2.41 -6.40 6.04
N LYS A 16 3.53 -6.68 5.38
CA LYS A 16 3.60 -6.63 3.92
C LYS A 16 2.62 -7.61 3.30
N VAL A 17 2.62 -8.88 3.73
CA VAL A 17 1.72 -9.90 3.19
C VAL A 17 0.26 -9.48 3.33
N ARG A 18 -0.15 -8.95 4.48
CA ARG A 18 -1.51 -8.42 4.68
C ARG A 18 -1.88 -7.33 3.67
N ILE A 19 -0.98 -6.37 3.46
CA ILE A 19 -1.23 -5.28 2.49
C ILE A 19 -1.22 -5.83 1.05
N GLU A 20 -0.35 -6.79 0.73
CA GLU A 20 -0.33 -7.45 -0.58
C GLU A 20 -1.62 -8.22 -0.86
N GLU A 21 -2.17 -8.93 0.12
CA GLU A 21 -3.43 -9.68 0.00
C GLU A 21 -4.61 -8.75 -0.34
N GLU A 22 -4.72 -7.60 0.32
CA GLU A 22 -5.76 -6.61 0.00
C GLU A 22 -5.52 -5.96 -1.38
N LEU A 23 -4.26 -5.67 -1.72
CA LEU A 23 -3.91 -5.04 -3.00
C LEU A 23 -3.98 -5.99 -4.20
N LEU A 24 -3.86 -7.31 -4.01
CA LEU A 24 -3.97 -8.33 -5.07
C LEU A 24 -5.30 -8.23 -5.81
N ASN A 25 -6.37 -7.83 -5.13
CA ASN A 25 -7.69 -7.67 -5.72
C ASN A 25 -7.85 -6.40 -6.58
N THR A 26 -6.91 -5.46 -6.49
CA THR A 26 -7.04 -4.12 -7.07
C THR A 26 -6.45 -3.97 -8.48
N ARG A 27 -5.74 -5.00 -8.98
CA ARG A 27 -4.99 -4.98 -10.27
C ARG A 27 -4.01 -3.80 -10.40
N LEU A 28 -3.54 -3.26 -9.27
CA LEU A 28 -2.60 -2.14 -9.24
C LEU A 28 -1.16 -2.65 -9.27
N ASN A 29 -0.29 -1.90 -9.95
CA ASN A 29 1.15 -2.10 -9.84
C ASN A 29 1.64 -1.37 -8.59
N VAL A 30 1.94 -2.14 -7.55
CA VAL A 30 2.38 -1.65 -6.25
C VAL A 30 3.73 -2.24 -5.86
N PHE A 31 4.52 -1.46 -5.13
CA PHE A 31 5.78 -1.88 -4.56
C PHE A 31 5.82 -1.50 -3.09
N ILE A 32 6.00 -2.47 -2.20
CA ILE A 32 5.96 -2.28 -0.76
C ILE A 32 7.39 -2.35 -0.19
N SER A 33 7.76 -1.36 0.61
CA SER A 33 9.07 -1.22 1.23
C SER A 33 8.93 -1.11 2.74
N LEU A 34 9.34 -2.15 3.46
CA LEU A 34 9.41 -2.16 4.92
C LEU A 34 10.47 -1.19 5.46
N ALA A 35 11.59 -1.03 4.73
CA ALA A 35 12.69 -0.16 5.14
C ALA A 35 12.29 1.32 5.24
N THR A 36 11.28 1.72 4.45
CA THR A 36 10.77 3.10 4.41
C THR A 36 9.33 3.21 4.89
N GLU A 37 8.77 2.11 5.40
CA GLU A 37 7.36 1.98 5.80
C GLU A 37 6.42 2.57 4.74
N SER A 38 6.57 2.16 3.48
CA SER A 38 5.84 2.79 2.36
C SER A 38 5.38 1.84 1.27
N VAL A 39 4.29 2.23 0.60
CA VAL A 39 3.72 1.58 -0.58
C VAL A 39 3.81 2.55 -1.75
N THR A 40 4.55 2.17 -2.78
CA THR A 40 4.64 2.92 -4.04
C THR A 40 3.60 2.38 -5.01
N VAL A 41 2.74 3.24 -5.52
CA VAL A 41 1.69 2.91 -6.47
C VAL A 41 2.01 3.56 -7.80
N GLU A 42 1.92 2.80 -8.89
CA GLU A 42 2.07 3.31 -10.25
C GLU A 42 0.70 3.44 -10.91
N GLY A 43 0.29 4.66 -11.25
CA GLY A 43 -1.01 4.88 -11.88
C GLY A 43 -1.50 6.32 -11.90
N SER A 44 -2.83 6.46 -12.00
CA SER A 44 -3.61 7.69 -11.89
C SER A 44 -4.01 7.97 -10.43
N ASN A 45 -4.64 9.11 -10.18
CA ASN A 45 -5.14 9.45 -8.84
C ASN A 45 -6.16 8.40 -8.31
N ASP A 46 -6.95 7.77 -9.18
CA ASP A 46 -7.88 6.72 -8.79
C ASP A 46 -7.17 5.46 -8.30
N ALA A 47 -6.03 5.11 -8.92
CA ALA A 47 -5.18 4.02 -8.47
C ALA A 47 -4.63 4.30 -7.06
N VAL A 48 -4.18 5.54 -6.81
CA VAL A 48 -3.72 5.97 -5.49
C VAL A 48 -4.85 5.90 -4.46
N TYR A 49 -6.05 6.38 -4.81
CA TYR A 49 -7.20 6.32 -3.92
C TYR A 49 -7.58 4.88 -3.56
N THR A 50 -7.62 4.00 -4.56
CA THR A 50 -7.91 2.57 -4.39
C THR A 50 -6.87 1.91 -3.48
N ALA A 51 -5.58 2.18 -3.69
CA ALA A 51 -4.53 1.66 -2.83
C ALA A 51 -4.67 2.17 -1.38
N LYS A 52 -5.01 3.45 -1.17
CA LYS A 52 -5.25 3.99 0.18
C LYS A 52 -6.41 3.29 0.88
N GLN A 53 -7.50 3.00 0.16
CA GLN A 53 -8.63 2.25 0.70
C GLN A 53 -8.23 0.83 1.11
N ALA A 54 -7.50 0.11 0.25
CA ALA A 54 -7.02 -1.24 0.55
C ALA A 54 -6.09 -1.27 1.78
N ILE A 55 -5.17 -0.31 1.90
CA ILE A 55 -4.27 -0.19 3.06
C ILE A 55 -5.06 0.05 4.36
N GLN A 56 -6.10 0.88 4.30
CA GLN A 56 -6.98 1.12 5.46
C GLN A 56 -7.82 -0.11 5.81
N GLN A 57 -8.30 -0.87 4.81
CA GLN A 57 -9.03 -2.12 5.00
C GLN A 57 -8.16 -3.21 5.64
N ALA A 58 -6.87 -3.26 5.29
CA ALA A 58 -5.87 -4.10 5.94
C ALA A 58 -5.60 -3.70 7.42
N GLY A 59 -6.17 -2.58 7.89
CA GLY A 59 -6.07 -2.12 9.27
C GLY A 59 -4.91 -1.14 9.54
N TYR A 60 -4.25 -0.65 8.49
CA TYR A 60 -3.10 0.26 8.64
C TYR A 60 -3.50 1.72 8.49
N ARG A 61 -2.73 2.60 9.13
CA ARG A 61 -2.89 4.05 9.03
C ARG A 61 -1.95 4.62 7.99
N ILE A 62 -2.43 5.62 7.27
CA ILE A 62 -1.67 6.32 6.24
C ILE A 62 -1.24 7.67 6.81
N ARG A 63 0.04 8.02 6.60
CA ARG A 63 0.64 9.27 7.05
C ARG A 63 0.69 10.34 5.96
#